data_AF-A0A5S5DQB2-F1
#
_entry.id   AF-A0A5S5DQB2-F1
#
_cell.length_a   1.000
_cell.length_b   1.000
_cell.length_c   1.000
_cell.angle_alpha   90.00
_cell.angle_beta   90.00
_cell.angle_gamma   90.00
#
_symmetry.space_group_name_H-M   'P 1'
#
loop_
_entity.id
_entity.type
_entity.pdbx_description
1 polymer ?
#
loop_
_entity_poly.entity_id
_entity_poly.type
_entity_poly.pdbx_seq_one_letter_code
_entity_poly.pdbx_strand_id
1 'polypeptide(L)'
;MKEVLLKYYFPVFGLALTMIAPIAILNYKSEDLLDMIIGLSILLTLITLFVGTLNYKFGDKFKIKAQKSALKKELFKQFIYNGFEDNGVSVFGYIDDYSITISAEQDYQPRKWIKIIILFNPKLENQFIPRYVFNKLYKEGKRNYSWNSNSLIIEKVYGFKMPKYTSLKDIIEDAIGILKQNNISPIKVEDWNLSIEESVKHYNQISRLKN
;
A
#
# COMPACT_ATOMS: atom_id res chain seq x y z
N MET A 1 0.13 -19.18 8.15
CA MET A 1 -1.18 -19.81 7.84
C MET A 1 -2.34 -18.84 8.04
N LYS A 2 -2.48 -18.18 9.21
CA LYS A 2 -3.54 -17.19 9.49
C LYS A 2 -3.59 -16.03 8.48
N GLU A 3 -2.44 -15.45 8.14
CA GLU A 3 -2.37 -14.34 7.17
C GLU A 3 -2.78 -14.74 5.76
N VAL A 4 -2.44 -15.96 5.32
CA VAL A 4 -2.81 -16.47 3.99
C VAL A 4 -4.33 -16.65 3.90
N LEU A 5 -4.94 -17.24 4.93
CA LEU A 5 -6.40 -17.40 5.00
C LEU A 5 -7.12 -16.04 4.99
N LEU A 6 -6.66 -15.10 5.84
CA LEU A 6 -7.25 -13.77 5.94
C LEU A 6 -7.07 -12.95 4.65
N LYS A 7 -5.95 -13.08 3.96
CA LYS A 7 -5.64 -12.29 2.76
C LYS A 7 -6.27 -12.84 1.48
N TYR A 8 -6.29 -14.16 1.30
CA TYR A 8 -6.66 -14.77 0.01
C TYR A 8 -8.01 -15.48 0.01
N TYR A 9 -8.48 -16.01 1.16
CA TYR A 9 -9.70 -16.82 1.23
C TYR A 9 -10.86 -16.07 1.86
N PHE A 10 -10.63 -15.32 2.94
CA PHE A 10 -11.68 -14.59 3.65
C PHE A 10 -12.41 -13.53 2.80
N PRO A 11 -11.73 -12.71 1.95
CA PRO A 11 -12.43 -11.76 1.09
C PRO A 11 -13.29 -12.44 0.03
N VAL A 12 -12.82 -13.58 -0.51
CA VAL A 12 -13.55 -14.39 -1.48
C VAL A 12 -14.79 -14.99 -0.83
N PHE A 13 -14.64 -15.53 0.38
CA PHE A 13 -15.76 -16.06 1.17
C PHE A 13 -16.81 -14.98 1.43
N GLY A 14 -16.40 -13.79 1.88
CA GLY A 14 -17.31 -12.67 2.10
C GLY A 14 -18.07 -12.25 0.85
N LEU A 15 -17.37 -12.11 -0.29
CA LEU A 15 -18.02 -11.79 -1.57
C LEU A 15 -18.99 -12.88 -2.03
N ALA A 16 -18.57 -14.14 -2.00
CA ALA A 16 -19.42 -15.26 -2.38
C ALA A 16 -20.65 -15.37 -1.46
N LEU A 17 -20.50 -15.11 -0.16
CA LEU A 17 -21.61 -15.05 0.79
C LEU A 17 -22.61 -13.95 0.43
N THR A 18 -22.15 -12.75 0.04
CA THR A 18 -23.07 -11.67 -0.39
C THR A 18 -23.87 -12.01 -1.65
N MET A 19 -23.35 -12.89 -2.52
CA MET A 19 -24.07 -13.36 -3.70
C MET A 19 -25.05 -14.49 -3.39
N ILE A 20 -24.71 -15.34 -2.42
CA ILE A 20 -25.45 -16.55 -2.08
C ILE A 20 -26.56 -16.29 -1.05
N ALA A 21 -26.31 -15.44 -0.05
CA ALA A 21 -27.25 -15.16 1.03
C ALA A 21 -28.62 -14.64 0.56
N PRO A 22 -28.74 -13.77 -0.47
CA PRO A 22 -30.04 -13.33 -0.98
C PRO A 22 -30.91 -14.50 -1.50
N ILE A 23 -30.29 -15.52 -2.11
CA ILE A 23 -31.01 -16.69 -2.64
C ILE A 23 -31.63 -17.49 -1.49
N ALA A 24 -30.89 -17.66 -0.39
CA ALA A 24 -31.39 -18.33 0.80
C ALA A 24 -32.52 -17.54 1.48
N ILE A 25 -32.40 -16.20 1.55
CA ILE A 25 -33.43 -15.33 2.15
C ILE A 25 -34.73 -15.35 1.34
N LEU A 26 -34.64 -15.26 0.01
CA LEU A 26 -35.80 -15.24 -0.89
C LEU A 26 -36.60 -16.56 -0.83
N ASN A 27 -35.94 -17.67 -0.53
CA ASN A 27 -36.55 -19.00 -0.49
C ASN A 27 -36.75 -19.51 0.95
N TYR A 28 -36.80 -18.63 1.96
CA TYR A 28 -36.92 -19.00 3.38
C TYR A 28 -38.17 -19.83 3.72
N LYS A 29 -39.24 -19.75 2.92
CA LYS A 29 -40.47 -20.53 3.13
C LYS A 29 -40.51 -21.83 2.32
N SER A 30 -39.44 -22.17 1.60
CA SER A 30 -39.36 -23.38 0.79
C SER A 30 -39.31 -24.63 1.69
N GLU A 31 -39.99 -25.69 1.29
CA GLU A 31 -39.90 -27.01 1.94
C GLU A 31 -38.47 -27.59 1.85
N ASP A 32 -37.72 -27.20 0.80
CA ASP A 32 -36.35 -27.64 0.53
C ASP A 32 -35.28 -26.68 1.09
N LEU A 33 -35.64 -25.78 2.03
CA LEU A 33 -34.72 -24.76 2.56
C LEU A 33 -33.41 -25.36 3.08
N LEU A 34 -33.49 -26.50 3.77
CA LEU A 34 -32.34 -27.15 4.39
C LEU A 34 -31.37 -27.69 3.33
N ASP A 35 -31.88 -28.40 2.31
CA ASP A 35 -31.08 -28.93 1.20
C ASP A 35 -30.46 -27.81 0.37
N MET A 36 -31.22 -26.72 0.18
CA MET A 36 -30.71 -25.51 -0.47
C MET A 36 -29.56 -24.88 0.34
N ILE A 37 -29.69 -24.73 1.67
CA ILE A 37 -28.62 -24.18 2.52
C ILE A 37 -27.37 -25.06 2.45
N ILE A 38 -27.53 -26.39 2.48
CA ILE A 38 -26.41 -27.34 2.37
C ILE A 38 -25.73 -27.17 1.00
N GLY A 39 -26.50 -27.17 -0.09
CA GLY A 39 -25.97 -27.00 -1.44
C GLY A 39 -25.22 -25.67 -1.63
N LEU A 40 -25.82 -24.58 -1.13
CA LEU A 40 -25.21 -23.24 -1.14
C LEU A 40 -23.95 -23.16 -0.27
N SER A 41 -23.90 -23.86 0.86
CA SER A 41 -22.72 -23.91 1.74
C SER A 41 -21.56 -24.68 1.11
N ILE A 42 -21.86 -25.81 0.44
CA ILE A 42 -20.88 -26.57 -0.34
C ILE A 42 -20.35 -25.72 -1.49
N LEU A 43 -21.23 -25.07 -2.25
CA LEU A 43 -20.86 -24.18 -3.35
C LEU A 43 -19.98 -23.02 -2.87
N LEU A 44 -20.36 -22.37 -1.76
CA LEU A 44 -19.59 -21.30 -1.13
C LEU A 44 -18.17 -21.76 -0.78
N THR A 45 -18.04 -22.97 -0.21
CA THR A 45 -16.75 -23.55 0.15
C THR A 45 -15.91 -23.84 -1.08
N LEU A 46 -16.50 -24.44 -2.13
CA LEU A 46 -15.81 -24.75 -3.38
C LEU A 46 -15.32 -23.48 -4.10
N ILE A 47 -16.16 -22.44 -4.21
CA ILE A 47 -15.78 -21.15 -4.80
C ILE A 47 -14.64 -20.53 -3.99
N THR A 48 -14.74 -20.53 -2.66
CA THR A 48 -13.73 -19.96 -1.78
C THR A 48 -12.38 -20.67 -1.93
N LEU A 49 -12.39 -22.01 -1.98
CA LEU A 49 -11.17 -22.79 -2.17
C LEU A 49 -10.57 -22.59 -3.56
N PHE A 50 -11.39 -22.63 -4.61
CA PHE A 50 -10.92 -22.50 -5.98
C PHE A 50 -10.37 -21.10 -6.26
N VAL A 51 -11.17 -20.05 -6.04
CA VAL A 51 -10.78 -18.67 -6.31
C VAL A 51 -9.70 -18.20 -5.34
N GLY A 52 -9.79 -18.60 -4.06
CA GLY A 52 -8.75 -18.28 -3.07
C GLY A 52 -7.39 -18.89 -3.44
N THR A 53 -7.37 -20.13 -3.93
CA THR A 53 -6.14 -20.79 -4.38
C THR A 53 -5.57 -20.16 -5.64
N LEU A 54 -6.42 -19.78 -6.61
CA LEU A 54 -5.98 -19.04 -7.79
C LEU A 54 -5.35 -17.69 -7.42
N ASN A 55 -5.98 -16.95 -6.51
CA ASN A 55 -5.44 -15.68 -6.01
C ASN A 55 -4.12 -15.87 -5.25
N TYR A 56 -4.01 -16.91 -4.42
CA TYR A 56 -2.77 -17.24 -3.72
C TYR A 56 -1.63 -17.58 -4.69
N LYS A 57 -1.90 -18.43 -5.69
CA LYS A 57 -0.86 -18.93 -6.61
C LYS A 57 -0.46 -17.93 -7.70
N PHE A 58 -1.38 -17.09 -8.14
CA PHE A 58 -1.19 -16.23 -9.32
C PHE A 58 -1.35 -14.73 -9.05
N GLY A 59 -1.87 -14.32 -7.89
CA GLY A 59 -2.15 -12.91 -7.57
C GLY A 59 -0.94 -12.00 -7.74
N ASP A 60 0.24 -12.43 -7.27
CA ASP A 60 1.47 -11.64 -7.38
C ASP A 60 1.94 -11.49 -8.83
N LYS A 61 1.76 -12.51 -9.67
CA LYS A 61 2.08 -12.44 -11.11
C LYS A 61 1.16 -11.44 -11.82
N PHE A 62 -0.13 -11.43 -11.47
CA PHE A 62 -1.07 -10.44 -12.02
C PHE A 62 -0.71 -9.03 -11.57
N LYS A 63 -0.36 -8.85 -10.29
CA LYS A 63 0.07 -7.57 -9.75
C LYS A 63 1.32 -7.02 -10.47
N ILE A 64 2.36 -7.83 -10.62
CA ILE A 64 3.60 -7.43 -11.32
C ILE A 64 3.30 -7.08 -12.78
N LYS A 65 2.44 -7.84 -13.46
CA LYS A 65 2.05 -7.56 -14.85
C LYS A 65 1.29 -6.21 -14.95
N ALA A 66 0.40 -5.92 -14.00
CA ALA A 66 -0.32 -4.66 -13.93
C ALA A 66 0.64 -3.48 -13.69
N GLN A 67 1.60 -3.63 -12.79
CA GLN A 67 2.66 -2.64 -12.53
C GLN A 67 3.49 -2.35 -13.78
N LYS A 68 4.01 -3.39 -14.44
CA LYS A 68 4.72 -3.28 -15.72
C LYS A 68 3.92 -2.57 -16.81
N SER A 69 2.61 -2.82 -16.86
CA SER A 69 1.72 -2.14 -17.80
C SER A 69 1.51 -0.66 -17.44
N ALA A 70 1.41 -0.34 -16.15
CA ALA A 70 1.26 1.02 -15.67
C ALA A 70 2.50 1.87 -15.96
N LEU A 71 3.71 1.33 -15.86
CA LEU A 71 4.97 2.03 -16.16
C LEU A 71 5.07 2.53 -17.61
N LYS A 72 4.33 1.91 -18.54
CA LYS A 72 4.25 2.38 -19.93
C LYS A 72 3.36 3.62 -20.12
N LYS A 73 2.67 4.07 -19.08
CA LYS A 73 1.79 5.24 -19.12
C LYS A 73 2.60 6.54 -19.09
N GLU A 74 1.98 7.58 -19.63
CA GLU A 74 2.59 8.90 -19.80
C GLU A 74 3.19 9.46 -18.51
N LEU A 75 2.50 9.26 -17.38
CA LEU A 75 2.98 9.68 -16.07
C LEU A 75 4.41 9.18 -15.78
N PHE A 76 4.65 7.88 -15.91
CA PHE A 76 5.93 7.28 -15.58
C PHE A 76 6.99 7.58 -16.62
N LYS A 77 6.60 7.65 -17.90
CA LYS A 77 7.49 8.11 -18.97
C LYS A 77 8.06 9.49 -18.69
N GLN A 78 7.24 10.41 -18.17
CA GLN A 78 7.71 11.74 -17.80
C GLN A 78 8.67 11.70 -16.62
N PHE A 79 8.44 10.87 -15.59
CA PHE A 79 9.44 10.69 -14.53
C PHE A 79 10.77 10.14 -15.07
N ILE A 80 10.71 9.13 -15.94
CA ILE A 80 11.90 8.53 -16.55
C ILE A 80 12.66 9.56 -17.40
N TYR A 81 11.95 10.37 -18.19
CA TYR A 81 12.55 11.46 -18.96
C TYR A 81 13.24 12.50 -18.07
N ASN A 82 12.73 12.72 -16.86
CA ASN A 82 13.31 13.62 -15.88
C ASN A 82 14.38 12.95 -14.98
N GLY A 83 14.97 11.83 -15.41
CA GLY A 83 16.13 11.22 -14.75
C GLY A 83 15.80 10.15 -13.70
N PHE A 84 14.54 9.70 -13.60
CA PHE A 84 14.21 8.52 -12.79
C PHE A 84 14.57 7.23 -13.54
N GLU A 85 15.01 6.22 -12.82
CA GLU A 85 15.32 4.88 -13.33
C GLU A 85 14.11 3.95 -13.21
N ASP A 86 13.87 3.14 -14.24
CA ASP A 86 12.83 2.10 -14.25
C ASP A 86 13.42 0.76 -13.77
N ASN A 87 12.91 0.23 -12.65
CA ASN A 87 13.31 -1.09 -12.13
C ASN A 87 12.34 -2.22 -12.52
N GLY A 88 11.42 -1.96 -13.44
CA GLY A 88 10.45 -2.89 -13.99
C GLY A 88 9.15 -3.02 -13.20
N VAL A 89 9.04 -2.45 -11.99
CA VAL A 89 7.79 -2.42 -11.19
C VAL A 89 7.48 -1.05 -10.59
N SER A 90 8.46 -0.15 -10.58
CA SER A 90 8.39 1.21 -10.08
C SER A 90 9.44 2.08 -10.78
N VAL A 91 9.33 3.39 -10.61
CA VAL A 91 10.41 4.31 -10.96
C VAL A 91 11.09 4.81 -9.68
N PHE A 92 12.41 4.96 -9.73
CA PHE A 92 13.24 5.41 -8.63
C PHE A 92 14.08 6.61 -9.06
N GLY A 93 14.20 7.63 -8.21
CA GLY A 93 14.99 8.81 -8.54
C GLY A 93 15.11 9.77 -7.36
N TYR A 94 15.58 10.97 -7.66
CA TYR A 94 15.87 11.99 -6.64
C TYR A 94 15.16 13.30 -6.97
N ILE A 95 14.65 13.97 -5.94
CA ILE A 95 14.18 15.36 -6.00
C ILE A 95 14.71 16.04 -4.74
N ASP A 96 15.44 17.15 -4.88
CA ASP A 96 16.09 17.86 -3.78
C ASP A 96 16.91 16.95 -2.85
N ASP A 97 17.67 16.03 -3.43
CA ASP A 97 18.47 15.01 -2.74
C ASP A 97 17.67 13.95 -1.94
N TYR A 98 16.34 14.01 -1.94
CA TYR A 98 15.50 12.96 -1.37
C TYR A 98 15.33 11.80 -2.35
N SER A 99 15.60 10.59 -1.86
CA SER A 99 15.35 9.35 -2.60
C SER A 99 13.84 9.07 -2.66
N ILE A 100 13.31 8.89 -3.86
CA ILE A 100 11.87 8.72 -4.10
C ILE A 100 11.62 7.48 -4.96
N THR A 101 10.71 6.62 -4.49
CA THR A 101 10.14 5.53 -5.28
C THR A 101 8.68 5.80 -5.60
N ILE A 102 8.29 5.62 -6.86
CA ILE A 102 6.90 5.78 -7.31
C ILE A 102 6.45 4.47 -7.96
N SER A 103 5.44 3.82 -7.39
CA SER A 103 4.84 2.59 -7.92
C SER A 103 3.34 2.76 -8.18
N ALA A 104 2.84 2.05 -9.20
CA ALA A 104 1.41 1.86 -9.36
C ALA A 104 0.97 0.69 -8.50
N GLU A 105 -0.07 0.90 -7.70
CA GLU A 105 -0.65 -0.15 -6.87
C GLU A 105 -2.13 -0.31 -7.21
N GLN A 106 -2.61 -1.54 -7.02
CA GLN A 106 -3.98 -1.91 -7.26
C GLN A 106 -4.35 -3.01 -6.27
N ASP A 107 -5.52 -2.85 -5.65
CA ASP A 107 -6.11 -3.90 -4.83
C ASP A 107 -6.92 -4.89 -5.68
N TYR A 108 -7.41 -5.95 -5.04
CA TYR A 108 -8.40 -6.86 -5.65
C TYR A 108 -9.72 -6.15 -6.02
N GLN A 109 -10.05 -5.05 -5.33
CA GLN A 109 -11.13 -4.14 -5.69
C GLN A 109 -10.66 -3.13 -6.74
N PRO A 110 -11.54 -2.46 -7.51
CA PRO A 110 -11.14 -1.57 -8.61
C PRO A 110 -10.39 -0.30 -8.17
N ARG A 111 -10.02 -0.20 -6.88
CA ARG A 111 -9.24 0.90 -6.34
C ARG A 111 -7.79 0.79 -6.82
N LYS A 112 -7.37 1.79 -7.61
CA LYS A 112 -5.99 1.97 -8.04
C LYS A 112 -5.42 3.17 -7.31
N TRP A 113 -4.15 3.11 -6.97
CA TRP A 113 -3.44 4.25 -6.39
C TRP A 113 -2.00 4.30 -6.86
N ILE A 114 -1.42 5.48 -6.77
CA ILE A 114 0.02 5.67 -6.90
C ILE A 114 0.58 5.70 -5.49
N LYS A 115 1.52 4.80 -5.21
CA LYS A 115 2.27 4.78 -3.97
C LYS A 115 3.59 5.51 -4.20
N ILE A 116 3.84 6.52 -3.39
CA ILE A 116 5.08 7.27 -3.39
C ILE A 116 5.75 7.01 -2.05
N ILE A 117 7.04 6.72 -2.08
CA ILE A 117 7.87 6.52 -0.89
C ILE A 117 8.99 7.54 -0.96
N ILE A 118 9.07 8.42 0.02
CA ILE A 118 10.15 9.41 0.17
C ILE A 118 10.99 8.97 1.36
N LEU A 119 12.29 8.74 1.15
CA LEU A 119 13.20 8.32 2.21
C LEU A 119 13.81 9.54 2.90
N PHE A 120 13.95 9.45 4.22
CA PHE A 120 14.58 10.51 5.01
C PHE A 120 15.39 9.93 6.17
N ASN A 121 16.29 10.74 6.71
CA ASN A 121 17.13 10.36 7.83
C ASN A 121 16.30 10.27 9.11
N PRO A 122 16.25 9.11 9.79
CA PRO A 122 15.50 8.97 11.04
C PRO A 122 16.14 9.72 12.22
N LYS A 123 17.34 10.29 12.03
CA LYS A 123 18.09 11.02 13.06
C LYS A 123 18.21 12.50 12.71
N LEU A 124 17.98 13.34 13.72
CA LEU A 124 18.28 14.76 13.74
C LEU A 124 19.38 14.98 14.77
N GLU A 125 20.51 15.57 14.36
CA GLU A 125 21.67 15.79 15.24
C GLU A 125 22.12 14.52 16.01
N ASN A 126 22.16 13.37 15.32
CA ASN A 126 22.47 12.04 15.86
C ASN A 126 21.44 11.44 16.85
N GLN A 127 20.31 12.09 17.08
CA GLN A 127 19.21 11.57 17.90
C GLN A 127 18.05 11.14 17.02
N PHE A 128 17.39 10.02 17.35
CA PHE A 128 16.20 9.58 16.63
C PHE A 128 15.07 10.60 16.78
N ILE A 129 14.40 10.91 15.67
CA ILE A 129 13.25 11.81 15.66
C ILE A 129 12.16 11.23 16.58
N PRO A 130 11.76 11.93 17.66
CA PRO A 130 10.80 11.36 18.59
C PRO A 130 9.45 11.05 17.93
N ARG A 131 8.80 9.95 18.35
CA ARG A 131 7.52 9.51 17.78
C ARG A 131 6.40 10.57 17.86
N TYR A 132 6.46 11.46 18.86
CA TYR A 132 5.48 12.54 18.98
C TYR A 132 5.58 13.55 17.81
N VAL A 133 6.76 13.72 17.20
CA VAL A 133 6.96 14.59 16.03
C VAL A 133 6.16 14.03 14.86
N PHE A 134 6.30 12.73 14.56
CA PHE A 134 5.50 12.07 13.52
C PHE A 134 4.00 12.11 13.83
N ASN A 135 3.60 11.95 15.10
CA ASN A 135 2.19 12.08 15.48
C ASN A 135 1.64 13.50 15.28
N LYS A 136 2.46 14.52 15.53
CA LYS A 136 2.11 15.93 15.26
C LYS A 136 1.96 16.15 13.76
N LEU A 137 2.94 15.72 12.96
CA LEU A 137 2.89 15.77 11.49
C LEU A 137 1.73 14.98 10.89
N TYR A 138 1.31 13.89 11.54
CA TYR A 138 0.13 13.14 11.15
C TYR A 138 -1.17 13.90 11.44
N LYS A 139 -1.27 14.55 12.62
CA LYS A 139 -2.43 15.36 13.01
C LYS A 139 -2.56 16.64 12.18
N GLU A 140 -1.44 17.24 11.83
CA GLU A 140 -1.35 18.47 11.01
C GLU A 140 -1.37 18.16 9.50
N GLY A 141 -1.14 16.90 9.12
CA GLY A 141 -0.89 16.48 7.75
C GLY A 141 -2.13 16.15 6.92
N LYS A 142 -1.88 15.90 5.62
CA LYS A 142 -2.90 15.41 4.68
C LYS A 142 -3.24 13.95 4.98
N ARG A 143 -4.53 13.58 4.95
CA ARG A 143 -5.06 12.23 5.30
C ARG A 143 -4.43 11.04 4.55
N ASN A 144 -3.68 11.30 3.49
CA ASN A 144 -3.05 10.30 2.63
C ASN A 144 -1.55 10.11 2.90
N TYR A 145 -1.02 10.70 3.97
CA TYR A 145 0.37 10.57 4.39
C TYR A 145 0.49 9.56 5.53
N SER A 146 1.39 8.61 5.35
CA SER A 146 1.72 7.59 6.33
C SER A 146 3.19 7.74 6.72
N TRP A 147 3.42 8.19 7.95
CA TRP A 147 4.74 8.42 8.51
C TRP A 147 5.31 7.15 9.13
N ASN A 148 6.45 6.68 8.60
CA ASN A 148 7.26 5.64 9.22
C ASN A 148 8.51 6.26 9.86
N SER A 149 9.33 5.42 10.48
CA SER A 149 10.55 5.86 11.17
C SER A 149 11.55 6.58 10.29
N ASN A 150 11.63 6.25 9.00
CA ASN A 150 12.63 6.75 8.06
C ASN A 150 12.08 6.95 6.63
N SER A 151 10.75 6.93 6.50
CA SER A 151 10.11 7.13 5.20
C SER A 151 8.73 7.75 5.37
N LEU A 152 8.36 8.55 4.38
CA LEU A 152 7.02 9.07 4.21
C LEU A 152 6.38 8.35 3.03
N ILE A 153 5.26 7.67 3.29
CA ILE A 153 4.47 7.00 2.25
C ILE A 153 3.27 7.88 1.92
N ILE A 154 3.07 8.15 0.63
CA ILE A 154 1.93 8.91 0.13
C ILE A 154 1.12 8.00 -0.80
N GLU A 155 -0.18 7.91 -0.56
CA GLU A 155 -1.09 7.15 -1.42
C GLU A 155 -2.03 8.09 -2.17
N LYS A 156 -1.90 8.14 -3.50
CA LYS A 156 -2.79 8.92 -4.37
C LYS A 156 -3.75 8.00 -5.11
N VAL A 157 -4.95 7.83 -4.57
CA VAL A 157 -6.03 7.08 -5.21
C VAL A 157 -6.45 7.74 -6.52
N TYR A 158 -6.68 6.95 -7.56
CA TYR A 158 -7.24 7.38 -8.83
C TYR A 158 -8.25 6.37 -9.37
N GLY A 159 -9.25 6.88 -10.11
CA GLY A 159 -10.29 6.05 -10.73
C GLY A 159 -9.86 5.59 -12.12
N PHE A 160 -10.68 5.92 -13.13
CA PHE A 160 -10.41 5.56 -14.52
C PHE A 160 -9.20 6.26 -15.14
N LYS A 161 -8.97 7.53 -14.77
CA LYS A 161 -7.90 8.35 -15.31
C LYS A 161 -6.73 8.41 -14.33
N MET A 162 -5.54 8.14 -14.86
CA MET A 162 -4.30 8.23 -14.11
C MET A 162 -3.97 9.69 -13.80
N PRO A 163 -3.33 10.01 -12.65
CA PRO A 163 -2.91 11.36 -12.34
C PRO A 163 -1.92 11.90 -13.38
N LYS A 164 -1.92 13.21 -13.58
CA LYS A 164 -0.91 13.90 -14.39
C LYS A 164 0.41 13.97 -13.62
N TYR A 165 1.51 14.05 -14.37
CA TYR A 165 2.86 14.23 -13.82
C TYR A 165 2.95 15.43 -12.89
N THR A 166 2.50 16.61 -13.32
CA THR A 166 2.53 17.84 -12.51
C THR A 166 1.83 17.64 -11.16
N SER A 167 0.63 17.05 -11.18
CA SER A 167 -0.10 16.77 -9.94
C SER A 167 0.63 15.85 -8.97
N LEU A 168 1.45 14.91 -9.46
CA LEU A 168 2.25 14.05 -8.59
C LEU A 168 3.54 14.73 -8.14
N LYS A 169 4.17 15.50 -9.03
CA LYS A 169 5.33 16.33 -8.71
C LYS A 169 5.01 17.32 -7.59
N ASP A 170 3.91 18.06 -7.70
CA ASP A 170 3.46 19.02 -6.68
C ASP A 170 3.25 18.35 -5.31
N ILE A 171 2.68 17.13 -5.30
CA ILE A 171 2.49 16.35 -4.06
C ILE A 171 3.82 15.96 -3.43
N ILE A 172 4.83 15.65 -4.24
CA ILE A 172 6.17 15.27 -3.78
C ILE A 172 6.91 16.50 -3.27
N GLU A 173 6.87 17.61 -3.99
CA GLU A 173 7.51 18.87 -3.59
C GLU A 173 6.89 19.43 -2.31
N ASP A 174 5.56 19.40 -2.17
CA ASP A 174 4.87 19.72 -0.91
C ASP A 174 5.39 18.87 0.26
N ALA A 175 5.54 17.56 0.04
CA ALA A 175 6.00 16.62 1.07
C ALA A 175 7.45 16.88 1.48
N ILE A 176 8.33 17.14 0.50
CA ILE A 176 9.71 17.54 0.73
C ILE A 176 9.77 18.88 1.48
N GLY A 177 8.89 19.82 1.14
CA GLY A 177 8.75 21.10 1.86
C GLY A 177 8.47 20.90 3.35
N ILE A 178 7.56 19.98 3.69
CA ILE A 178 7.27 19.63 5.09
C ILE A 178 8.50 19.02 5.79
N LEU A 179 9.22 18.11 5.13
CA LEU A 179 10.45 17.51 5.68
C LEU A 179 11.49 18.58 5.99
N LYS A 180 11.75 19.47 5.02
CA LYS A 180 12.69 20.59 5.15
C LYS A 180 12.28 21.55 6.28
N GLN A 181 11.01 21.92 6.39
CA GLN A 181 10.49 22.79 7.46
C GLN A 181 10.69 22.21 8.87
N ASN A 182 10.79 20.87 8.97
CA ASN A 182 11.00 20.17 10.23
C ASN A 182 12.47 19.75 10.43
N ASN A 183 13.40 20.26 9.62
CA ASN A 183 14.83 19.93 9.63
C ASN A 183 15.12 18.43 9.46
N ILE A 184 14.21 17.69 8.83
CA ILE A 184 14.39 16.27 8.53
C ILE A 184 15.19 16.20 7.24
N SER A 185 16.41 15.66 7.30
CA SER A 185 17.33 15.60 6.15
C SER A 185 17.09 14.36 5.27
N PRO A 186 17.51 14.40 3.99
CA PRO A 186 17.49 13.22 3.14
C PRO A 186 18.44 12.13 3.66
N ILE A 187 18.16 10.89 3.29
CA ILE A 187 19.05 9.75 3.52
C ILE A 187 19.42 9.12 2.17
N LYS A 188 20.68 8.68 2.07
CA LYS A 188 21.13 7.90 0.92
C LYS A 188 20.55 6.49 0.97
N VAL A 189 20.34 5.88 -0.19
CA VAL A 189 19.72 4.55 -0.27
C VAL A 189 20.59 3.48 0.38
N GLU A 190 21.91 3.61 0.29
CA GLU A 190 22.86 2.66 0.87
C GLU A 190 22.76 2.63 2.40
N ASP A 191 22.53 3.79 3.02
CA ASP A 191 22.41 3.96 4.46
C ASP A 191 21.00 3.63 4.98
N TRP A 192 20.02 3.52 4.07
CA TRP A 192 18.62 3.33 4.42
C TRP A 192 18.37 2.01 5.15
N ASN A 193 18.92 0.88 4.67
CA ASN A 193 18.70 -0.43 5.26
C ASN A 193 19.18 -0.50 6.72
N LEU A 194 20.38 0.02 6.99
CA LEU A 194 20.93 0.12 8.35
C LEU A 194 20.04 0.99 9.24
N SER A 195 19.56 2.12 8.69
CA SER A 195 18.68 3.03 9.42
C SER A 195 17.34 2.41 9.83
N ILE A 196 16.79 1.47 9.04
CA ILE A 196 15.53 0.76 9.37
C ILE A 196 15.74 -0.07 10.63
N GLU A 197 16.76 -0.92 10.64
CA GLU A 197 17.01 -1.86 11.73
C GLU A 197 17.25 -1.12 13.05
N GLU A 198 18.09 -0.08 13.01
CA GLU A 198 18.37 0.75 14.18
C GLU A 198 17.11 1.46 14.70
N SER A 199 16.31 2.02 13.79
CA SER A 199 15.06 2.71 14.15
C SER A 199 14.06 1.77 14.79
N VAL A 200 13.83 0.59 14.21
CA VAL A 200 12.90 -0.41 14.74
C VAL A 200 13.35 -0.87 16.12
N LYS A 201 14.65 -1.14 16.30
CA LYS A 201 15.22 -1.50 17.61
C LYS A 201 14.98 -0.41 18.65
N HIS A 202 15.25 0.85 18.30
CA HIS A 202 15.07 2.00 19.19
C HIS A 202 13.62 2.18 19.64
N TYR A 203 12.66 2.23 18.70
CA TYR A 203 11.25 2.44 19.07
C TYR A 203 10.64 1.24 19.82
N ASN A 204 11.09 0.02 19.54
CA ASN A 204 10.67 -1.16 20.30
C ASN A 204 11.20 -1.10 21.74
N GLN A 205 12.45 -0.71 21.95
CA GLN A 205 13.02 -0.53 23.29
C GLN A 205 12.24 0.52 24.09
N ILE A 206 11.98 1.70 23.50
CA ILE A 206 11.20 2.76 24.16
C ILE A 206 9.77 2.29 24.49
N SER A 207 9.13 1.52 23.61
CA SER A 207 7.78 1.02 23.88
C SER A 207 7.71 0.04 25.06
N ARG A 208 8.77 -0.76 25.25
CA ARG A 208 8.86 -1.70 26.38
C ARG A 208 9.14 -1.02 27.71
N LEU A 209 9.78 0.15 27.71
CA LEU A 209 10.04 0.94 28.91
C LEU A 209 8.80 1.70 29.41
N LYS A 210 7.72 1.76 28.61
CA LYS A 210 6.46 2.43 28.96
C LYS A 210 5.36 1.48 29.48
N ASN A 211 5.66 0.18 29.56
CA ASN A 211 4.82 -0.84 30.19
C ASN A 211 5.46 -1.30 31.49
#